data_AF-A0AAW8H105-F1
#
_entry.id   AF-A0AAW8H105-F1
#
_cell.length_a   1.000
_cell.length_b   1.000
_cell.length_c   1.000
_cell.angle_alpha   90.00
_cell.angle_beta   90.00
_cell.angle_gamma   90.00
#
_symmetry.space_group_name_H-M   'P 1'
#
loop_
_entity.id
_entity.type
_entity.pdbx_description
1 polymer ?
#
loop_
_entity_poly.entity_id
_entity_poly.type
_entity_poly.pdbx_seq_one_letter_code
_entity_poly.pdbx_strand_id
1 'polypeptide(L)'
;NKSNEITAIPELIKMLDLRGALVTIDAMACQTKIAKVITNKGGDYLLAVKGNQGKLSAAVQAAFAPHRRAPIEKNTYHIEKQKGRVEARTCHVLKACELEGDFSTWSRLSSIVMVENYRAAKGKAPVLEYRYYISSADLTPEQAGNAIRAHWGIESMHWILDVSMREDACQIYRENAAENLAGLRHMALNMLRAEPTKISVPMKQKRCMMNPGFLEQVLLAGFKLAAKF
;
A
#
# COMPACT_ATOMS: atom_id res chain seq x y z
N ASN A 1 -24.38 3.22 -9.49
CA ASN A 1 -23.33 3.70 -10.42
C ASN A 1 -21.95 3.28 -9.90
N LYS A 2 -21.42 2.14 -10.34
CA LYS A 2 -20.01 1.79 -10.09
C LYS A 2 -19.17 2.58 -11.09
N SER A 3 -18.69 3.76 -10.69
CA SER A 3 -17.60 4.41 -11.40
C SER A 3 -16.37 3.50 -11.27
N ASN A 4 -15.91 2.92 -12.39
CA ASN A 4 -14.69 2.11 -12.40
C ASN A 4 -13.55 2.97 -11.83
N GLU A 5 -12.79 2.45 -10.86
CA GLU A 5 -11.74 3.15 -10.12
C GLU A 5 -10.79 3.95 -11.03
N ILE A 6 -10.50 3.42 -12.21
CA ILE A 6 -9.70 4.05 -13.28
C ILE A 6 -10.20 5.45 -13.65
N THR A 7 -11.52 5.68 -13.65
CA THR A 7 -12.14 6.97 -13.96
C THR A 7 -12.27 7.89 -12.75
N ALA A 8 -12.38 7.34 -11.55
CA ALA A 8 -12.53 8.11 -10.32
C ALA A 8 -11.20 8.66 -9.79
N ILE A 9 -10.11 7.90 -9.94
CA ILE A 9 -8.77 8.28 -9.46
C ILE A 9 -8.30 9.64 -10.03
N PRO A 10 -8.40 9.91 -11.34
CA PRO A 10 -8.00 11.21 -11.88
C PRO A 10 -8.78 12.38 -11.28
N GLU A 11 -10.08 12.24 -11.06
CA GLU A 11 -10.90 13.31 -10.45
C GLU A 11 -10.55 13.52 -8.98
N LEU A 12 -10.29 12.44 -8.23
CA LEU A 12 -9.82 12.54 -6.85
C LEU A 12 -8.47 13.27 -6.77
N ILE A 13 -7.51 12.89 -7.61
CA ILE A 13 -6.18 13.53 -7.70
C ILE A 13 -6.32 15.03 -8.04
N LYS A 14 -7.30 15.42 -8.85
CA LYS A 14 -7.57 16.84 -9.16
C LYS A 14 -8.07 17.64 -7.94
N MET A 15 -8.69 17.01 -6.95
CA MET A 15 -9.18 17.69 -5.75
C MET A 15 -8.10 17.85 -4.65
N LEU A 16 -7.02 17.07 -4.69
CA LEU A 16 -5.98 17.07 -3.66
C LEU A 16 -4.81 18.03 -3.97
N ASP A 17 -4.22 18.67 -2.95
CA ASP A 17 -2.91 19.33 -3.11
C ASP A 17 -1.81 18.27 -3.02
N LEU A 18 -1.04 18.13 -4.11
CA LEU A 18 -0.03 17.08 -4.24
C LEU A 18 1.40 17.63 -4.26
N ARG A 19 1.59 18.94 -4.08
CA ARG A 19 2.91 19.56 -4.17
C ARG A 19 3.87 18.94 -3.16
N GLY A 20 4.95 18.33 -3.66
CA GLY A 20 5.96 17.64 -2.85
C GLY A 20 5.51 16.31 -2.24
N ALA A 21 4.30 15.83 -2.55
CA ALA A 21 3.81 14.55 -2.06
C ALA A 21 4.24 13.39 -2.99
N LEU A 22 4.57 12.25 -2.39
CA LEU A 22 4.76 10.99 -3.12
C LEU A 22 3.46 10.18 -3.11
N VAL A 23 2.83 10.05 -4.27
CA VAL A 23 1.58 9.32 -4.47
C VAL A 23 1.88 7.87 -4.83
N THR A 24 1.43 6.94 -3.98
CA THR A 24 1.55 5.50 -4.23
C THR A 24 0.23 4.96 -4.78
N ILE A 25 0.27 4.16 -5.85
CA ILE A 25 -0.93 3.58 -6.47
C ILE A 25 -0.63 2.15 -6.92
N ASP A 26 -1.64 1.29 -6.80
CA ASP A 26 -1.57 -0.08 -7.28
C ASP A 26 -1.40 -0.20 -8.82
N ALA A 27 -1.26 -1.44 -9.28
CA ALA A 27 -0.97 -1.73 -10.67
C ALA A 27 -2.16 -1.55 -11.63
N MET A 28 -3.41 -1.57 -11.17
CA MET A 28 -4.58 -1.30 -12.00
C MET A 28 -4.61 0.15 -12.49
N ALA A 29 -4.11 1.08 -11.66
CA ALA A 29 -4.02 2.50 -11.98
C ALA A 29 -2.62 2.98 -12.37
N CYS A 30 -1.68 2.05 -12.63
CA CYS A 30 -0.39 2.37 -13.23
C CYS A 30 -0.55 2.73 -14.72
N GLN A 31 -0.89 4.00 -14.97
CA GLN A 31 -1.21 4.54 -16.29
C GLN A 31 -0.49 5.87 -16.52
N THR A 32 -0.01 6.08 -17.75
CA THR A 32 0.71 7.31 -18.15
C THR A 32 -0.10 8.58 -17.92
N LYS A 33 -1.43 8.52 -18.12
CA LYS A 33 -2.34 9.63 -17.83
C LYS A 33 -2.34 10.02 -16.36
N ILE A 34 -2.39 9.04 -15.45
CA ILE A 34 -2.37 9.27 -14.00
C ILE A 34 -1.02 9.85 -13.57
N ALA A 35 0.08 9.26 -14.05
CA ALA A 35 1.44 9.78 -13.84
C ALA A 35 1.57 11.25 -14.27
N LYS A 36 1.01 11.62 -15.44
CA LYS A 36 1.00 12.99 -15.94
C LYS A 36 0.19 13.94 -15.05
N VAL A 37 -0.99 13.52 -14.57
CA VAL A 37 -1.81 14.36 -13.68
C VAL A 37 -1.08 14.62 -12.36
N ILE A 38 -0.48 13.60 -11.74
CA ILE A 38 0.26 13.74 -10.47
C ILE A 38 1.42 14.72 -10.64
N THR A 39 2.25 14.51 -11.66
CA THR A 39 3.43 15.34 -11.92
C THR A 39 3.07 16.78 -12.29
N ASN A 40 2.01 17.00 -13.05
CA ASN A 40 1.51 18.35 -13.37
C ASN A 40 1.03 19.13 -12.14
N LYS A 41 0.62 18.44 -11.07
CA LYS A 41 0.25 19.08 -9.79
C LYS A 41 1.44 19.25 -8.83
N GLY A 42 2.66 18.99 -9.30
CA GLY A 42 3.87 19.12 -8.50
C GLY A 42 4.12 17.98 -7.50
N GLY A 43 3.37 16.89 -7.62
CA GLY A 43 3.64 15.66 -6.87
C GLY A 43 4.56 14.71 -7.62
N ASP A 44 4.99 13.68 -6.92
CA ASP A 44 5.70 12.54 -7.48
C ASP A 44 4.86 11.27 -7.35
N TYR A 45 5.12 10.28 -8.20
CA TYR A 45 4.42 9.00 -8.13
C TYR A 45 5.36 7.84 -7.79
N LEU A 46 4.80 6.78 -7.23
CA LEU A 46 5.38 5.45 -7.15
C LEU A 46 4.28 4.43 -7.51
N LEU A 47 4.31 3.92 -8.73
CA LEU A 47 3.23 3.11 -9.31
C LEU A 47 3.67 1.67 -9.42
N ALA A 48 2.85 0.73 -8.92
CA ALA A 48 3.15 -0.70 -9.04
C ALA A 48 3.02 -1.16 -10.50
N VAL A 49 3.96 -2.00 -10.95
CA VAL A 49 3.98 -2.58 -12.30
C VAL A 49 3.62 -4.06 -12.19
N LYS A 50 2.59 -4.49 -12.93
CA LYS A 50 2.15 -5.90 -13.00
C LYS A 50 2.40 -6.49 -14.37
N GLY A 51 2.57 -7.82 -14.42
CA GLY A 51 2.92 -8.57 -15.63
C GLY A 51 1.97 -8.45 -16.83
N ASN A 52 0.80 -7.85 -16.67
CA ASN A 52 -0.11 -7.52 -17.77
C ASN A 52 0.25 -6.20 -18.50
N GLN A 53 1.29 -5.48 -18.07
CA GLN A 53 1.76 -4.22 -18.68
C GLN A 53 2.91 -4.40 -19.70
N GLY A 54 2.70 -5.29 -20.68
CA GLY A 54 3.49 -5.39 -21.92
C GLY A 54 4.99 -5.09 -21.79
N LYS A 55 5.46 -4.08 -22.55
CA LYS A 55 6.88 -3.71 -22.68
C LYS A 55 7.51 -3.15 -21.41
N LEU A 56 6.76 -2.38 -20.61
CA LEU A 56 7.30 -1.76 -19.39
C LEU A 56 7.65 -2.82 -18.35
N SER A 57 6.72 -3.74 -18.08
CA SER A 57 6.98 -4.82 -17.11
C SER A 57 8.18 -5.67 -17.53
N ALA A 58 8.32 -5.96 -18.83
CA ALA A 58 9.45 -6.73 -19.34
C ALA A 58 10.78 -5.97 -19.15
N ALA A 59 10.82 -4.67 -19.49
CA ALA A 59 12.02 -3.85 -19.34
C ALA A 59 12.46 -3.69 -17.87
N VAL A 60 11.52 -3.43 -16.96
CA VAL A 60 11.82 -3.33 -15.53
C VAL A 60 12.35 -4.67 -15.00
N GLN A 61 11.73 -5.78 -15.37
CA GLN A 61 12.22 -7.10 -14.99
C GLN A 61 13.60 -7.41 -15.55
N ALA A 62 13.88 -7.00 -16.79
CA ALA A 62 15.18 -7.18 -17.43
C ALA A 62 16.27 -6.37 -16.70
N ALA A 63 16.01 -5.09 -16.39
CA ALA A 63 16.93 -4.24 -15.63
C ALA A 63 17.29 -4.84 -14.27
N PHE A 64 16.32 -5.47 -13.58
CA PHE A 64 16.57 -6.13 -12.30
C PHE A 64 17.03 -7.60 -12.41
N ALA A 65 17.19 -8.17 -13.61
CA ALA A 65 17.63 -9.56 -13.78
C ALA A 65 18.99 -9.86 -13.11
N PRO A 66 20.00 -8.97 -13.13
CA PRO A 66 21.25 -9.18 -12.40
C PRO A 66 21.04 -9.25 -10.88
N HIS A 67 20.22 -8.36 -10.32
CA HIS A 67 19.90 -8.33 -8.89
C HIS A 67 19.20 -9.61 -8.42
N ARG A 68 18.27 -10.14 -9.23
CA ARG A 68 17.57 -11.40 -8.93
C ARG A 68 18.47 -12.64 -9.00
N ARG A 69 19.57 -12.57 -9.73
CA ARG A 69 20.56 -13.65 -9.87
C ARG A 69 21.69 -13.53 -8.85
N ALA A 70 21.86 -12.35 -8.25
CA ALA A 70 22.88 -12.12 -7.25
C ALA A 70 22.62 -12.98 -6.01
N PRO A 71 23.68 -13.49 -5.35
CA PRO A 71 23.54 -14.13 -4.05
C PRO A 71 22.88 -13.18 -3.06
N ILE A 72 21.98 -13.73 -2.24
CA ILE A 72 21.29 -13.02 -1.17
C ILE A 72 22.32 -12.61 -0.11
N GLU A 73 22.68 -11.32 -0.07
CA GLU A 73 23.51 -10.78 0.99
C GLU A 73 22.70 -10.58 2.27
N LYS A 74 23.13 -11.18 3.40
CA LYS A 74 22.34 -11.14 4.65
C LYS A 74 22.11 -9.73 5.22
N ASN A 75 22.96 -8.76 4.88
CA ASN A 75 22.91 -7.41 5.46
C ASN A 75 21.96 -6.45 4.73
N THR A 76 21.38 -6.84 3.59
CA THR A 76 20.44 -5.99 2.84
C THR A 76 18.97 -6.25 3.19
N TYR A 77 18.68 -7.29 3.99
CA TYR A 77 17.31 -7.67 4.32
C TYR A 77 16.84 -7.13 5.68
N HIS A 78 15.67 -6.51 5.67
CA HIS A 78 14.88 -6.28 6.86
C HIS A 78 14.12 -7.56 7.23
N ILE A 79 14.48 -8.17 8.36
CA ILE A 79 13.90 -9.44 8.83
C ILE A 79 12.88 -9.19 9.94
N GLU A 80 11.65 -9.64 9.73
CA GLU A 80 10.57 -9.65 10.70
C GLU A 80 10.22 -11.09 11.10
N LYS A 81 10.29 -11.40 12.40
CA LYS A 81 9.88 -12.70 12.95
C LYS A 81 8.58 -12.54 13.73
N GLN A 82 7.55 -13.30 13.36
CA GLN A 82 6.26 -13.33 14.06
C GLN A 82 5.75 -14.76 14.19
N LYS A 83 5.61 -15.27 15.43
CA LYS A 83 4.90 -16.52 15.78
C LYS A 83 5.00 -17.64 14.72
N GLY A 84 6.21 -18.07 14.37
CA GLY A 84 6.45 -19.17 13.42
C GLY A 84 6.48 -18.78 11.93
N ARG A 85 6.44 -17.47 11.63
CA ARG A 85 6.65 -16.87 10.32
C ARG A 85 7.90 -15.98 10.34
N VAL A 86 8.73 -16.13 9.31
CA VAL A 86 9.85 -15.25 9.00
C VAL A 86 9.53 -14.57 7.67
N GLU A 87 9.55 -13.25 7.67
CA GLU A 87 9.48 -12.43 6.46
C GLU A 87 10.79 -11.63 6.36
N ALA A 88 11.44 -11.67 5.20
CA ALA A 88 12.64 -10.91 4.92
C ALA A 88 12.40 -10.10 3.65
N ARG A 89 12.66 -8.80 3.70
CA ARG A 89 12.44 -7.89 2.56
C ARG A 89 13.70 -7.11 2.25
N THR A 90 14.00 -6.96 0.97
CA THR A 90 14.99 -6.01 0.49
C THR A 90 14.39 -5.17 -0.62
N CYS A 91 14.88 -3.94 -0.76
CA CYS A 91 14.46 -3.00 -1.77
C CYS A 91 15.67 -2.61 -2.59
N HIS A 92 15.51 -2.60 -3.91
CA HIS A 92 16.52 -2.18 -4.87
C HIS A 92 15.95 -1.04 -5.70
N VAL A 93 16.76 -0.02 -5.98
CA VAL A 93 16.37 1.12 -6.80
C VAL A 93 17.44 1.32 -7.87
N LEU A 94 16.98 1.46 -9.11
CA LEU A 94 17.83 1.79 -10.26
C LEU A 94 17.32 3.08 -10.90
N LYS A 95 18.19 3.76 -11.63
CA LYS A 95 17.81 4.94 -12.42
C LYS A 95 16.98 4.50 -13.63
N ALA A 96 16.03 5.35 -14.05
CA ALA A 96 15.19 5.05 -15.20
C ALA A 96 15.99 4.91 -16.52
N CYS A 97 17.20 5.48 -16.60
CA CYS A 97 18.09 5.31 -17.75
C CYS A 97 18.61 3.87 -17.92
N GLU A 98 18.47 3.01 -16.91
CA GLU A 98 18.78 1.58 -17.02
C GLU A 98 17.66 0.76 -17.69
N LEU A 99 16.51 1.39 -17.97
CA LEU A 99 15.46 0.75 -18.76
C LEU A 99 15.82 0.72 -20.24
N GLU A 100 15.81 -0.47 -20.82
CA GLU A 100 15.91 -0.64 -22.27
C GLU A 100 14.55 -0.41 -22.94
N GLY A 101 14.48 0.59 -23.82
CA GLY A 101 13.29 0.93 -24.60
C GLY A 101 12.87 2.39 -24.48
N ASP A 102 11.85 2.79 -25.23
CA ASP A 102 11.28 4.14 -25.14
C ASP A 102 10.13 4.18 -24.12
N PHE A 103 10.37 4.89 -23.03
CA PHE A 103 9.40 5.15 -21.96
C PHE A 103 9.14 6.64 -21.74
N SER A 104 9.47 7.48 -22.74
CA SER A 104 9.29 8.94 -22.70
C SER A 104 7.85 9.40 -22.42
N THR A 105 6.87 8.53 -22.70
CA THR A 105 5.45 8.78 -22.38
C THR A 105 5.16 8.85 -20.87
N TRP A 106 6.06 8.34 -20.03
CA TRP A 106 5.95 8.43 -18.58
C TRP A 106 6.55 9.76 -18.08
N SER A 107 5.66 10.69 -17.73
CA SER A 107 6.04 12.02 -17.26
C SER A 107 7.01 11.96 -16.09
N ARG A 108 8.19 12.59 -16.24
CA ARG A 108 9.24 12.67 -15.23
C ARG A 108 9.72 11.32 -14.67
N LEU A 109 9.62 10.21 -15.40
CA LEU A 109 10.13 8.92 -14.96
C LEU A 109 11.63 9.01 -14.61
N SER A 110 11.99 8.78 -13.34
CA SER A 110 13.35 9.01 -12.81
C SER A 110 13.99 7.75 -12.23
N SER A 111 13.20 6.89 -11.59
CA SER A 111 13.70 5.64 -10.99
C SER A 111 12.75 4.47 -11.15
N ILE A 112 13.30 3.26 -11.04
CA ILE A 112 12.57 2.00 -10.99
C ILE A 112 12.93 1.29 -9.69
N VAL A 113 11.98 0.55 -9.14
CA VAL A 113 12.11 -0.10 -7.83
C VAL A 113 11.75 -1.58 -7.94
N MET A 114 12.53 -2.43 -7.30
CA MET A 114 12.18 -3.82 -7.04
C MET A 114 12.17 -4.08 -5.55
N VAL A 115 11.10 -4.71 -5.06
CA VAL A 115 11.03 -5.26 -3.70
C VAL A 115 11.04 -6.77 -3.81
N GLU A 116 12.03 -7.39 -3.15
CA GLU A 116 12.08 -8.83 -2.96
C GLU A 116 11.50 -9.16 -1.59
N ASN A 117 10.59 -10.11 -1.55
CA ASN A 117 9.93 -10.54 -0.32
C ASN A 117 10.07 -12.04 -0.18
N TYR A 118 10.89 -12.47 0.77
CA TYR A 118 11.02 -13.85 1.17
C TYR A 118 10.11 -14.12 2.37
N ARG A 119 9.30 -15.17 2.28
CA ARG A 119 8.40 -15.59 3.35
C ARG A 119 8.57 -17.08 3.62
N ALA A 120 8.92 -17.42 4.86
CA ALA A 120 8.91 -18.78 5.36
C ALA A 120 7.91 -18.90 6.52
N ALA A 121 7.05 -19.92 6.46
CA ALA A 121 6.09 -20.22 7.52
C ALA A 121 6.16 -21.70 7.87
N LYS A 122 5.96 -22.04 9.15
CA LYS A 122 5.99 -23.43 9.62
C LYS A 122 5.02 -24.31 8.81
N GLY A 123 5.53 -25.38 8.21
CA GLY A 123 4.75 -26.34 7.43
C GLY A 123 4.40 -25.88 6.01
N LYS A 124 4.96 -24.77 5.51
CA LYS A 124 4.82 -24.33 4.11
C LYS A 124 6.18 -24.19 3.45
N ALA A 125 6.24 -24.44 2.14
CA ALA A 125 7.41 -24.12 1.34
C ALA A 125 7.71 -22.61 1.43
N PRO A 126 9.00 -22.22 1.52
CA PRO A 126 9.36 -20.81 1.45
C PRO A 126 8.96 -20.23 0.10
N VAL A 127 8.48 -18.99 0.11
CA VAL A 127 8.04 -18.26 -1.09
C VAL A 127 8.92 -17.03 -1.26
N LEU A 128 9.43 -16.83 -2.47
CA LEU A 128 10.14 -15.62 -2.87
C LEU A 128 9.30 -14.89 -3.92
N GLU A 129 8.89 -13.67 -3.60
CA GLU A 129 8.08 -12.82 -4.48
C GLU A 129 8.87 -11.56 -4.86
N TYR A 130 8.69 -11.12 -6.11
CA TYR A 130 9.23 -9.86 -6.62
C TYR A 130 8.09 -8.93 -6.98
N ARG A 131 8.21 -7.66 -6.56
CA ARG A 131 7.26 -6.61 -6.92
C ARG A 131 8.02 -5.45 -7.52
N TYR A 132 7.52 -4.91 -8.62
CA TYR A 132 8.19 -3.87 -9.39
C TYR A 132 7.38 -2.60 -9.36
N TYR A 133 8.07 -1.46 -9.40
CA TYR A 133 7.45 -0.14 -9.41
C TYR A 133 8.25 0.81 -10.30
N ILE A 134 7.58 1.87 -10.76
CA ILE A 134 8.21 3.01 -11.43
C ILE A 134 7.94 4.28 -10.62
N SER A 135 8.86 5.23 -10.64
CA SER A 135 8.73 6.48 -9.89
C SER A 135 9.22 7.69 -10.67
N SER A 136 8.56 8.84 -10.45
CA SER A 136 9.07 10.14 -10.91
C SER A 136 10.08 10.77 -9.96
N ALA A 137 10.20 10.24 -8.75
CA ALA A 137 11.16 10.69 -7.76
C ALA A 137 12.45 9.88 -7.84
N ASP A 138 13.55 10.52 -7.44
CA ASP A 138 14.81 9.84 -7.16
C ASP A 138 14.80 9.33 -5.72
N LEU A 139 14.37 8.08 -5.55
CA LEU A 139 14.21 7.47 -4.23
C LEU A 139 15.47 6.70 -3.83
N THR A 140 15.81 6.75 -2.55
CA THR A 140 16.71 5.75 -1.98
C THR A 140 15.96 4.43 -1.75
N PRO A 141 16.66 3.28 -1.64
CA PRO A 141 16.03 2.01 -1.27
C PRO A 141 15.20 2.07 0.00
N GLU A 142 15.66 2.83 1.00
CA GLU A 142 14.94 3.00 2.26
C GLU A 142 13.64 3.80 2.06
N GLN A 143 13.69 4.92 1.34
CA GLN A 143 12.51 5.75 1.04
C GLN A 143 11.47 4.95 0.25
N ALA A 144 11.90 4.23 -0.79
CA ALA A 144 11.03 3.40 -1.61
C ALA A 144 10.41 2.26 -0.78
N GLY A 145 11.22 1.55 0.02
CA GLY A 145 10.76 0.48 0.89
C GLY A 145 9.73 0.95 1.92
N ASN A 146 9.95 2.13 2.53
CA ASN A 146 9.01 2.73 3.48
C ASN A 146 7.70 3.17 2.81
N ALA A 147 7.76 3.82 1.64
CA ALA A 147 6.58 4.23 0.89
C ALA A 147 5.73 3.01 0.46
N ILE A 148 6.38 1.96 -0.04
CA ILE A 148 5.71 0.72 -0.43
C ILE A 148 5.09 0.06 0.80
N ARG A 149 5.82 -0.05 1.92
CA ARG A 149 5.27 -0.62 3.17
C ARG A 149 4.05 0.17 3.66
N ALA A 150 4.09 1.50 3.60
CA ALA A 150 2.95 2.34 3.95
C ALA A 150 1.74 2.05 3.06
N HIS A 151 1.95 1.91 1.74
CA HIS A 151 0.90 1.51 0.79
C HIS A 151 0.26 0.16 1.15
N TRP A 152 1.07 -0.87 1.47
CA TRP A 152 0.57 -2.17 1.94
C TRP A 152 -0.23 -2.07 3.25
N GLY A 153 0.08 -1.09 4.10
CA GLY A 153 -0.69 -0.81 5.31
C GLY A 153 -2.15 -0.40 5.01
N ILE A 154 -2.38 0.26 3.88
CA ILE A 154 -3.71 0.65 3.39
C ILE A 154 -4.47 -0.59 2.90
N GLU A 155 -3.86 -1.43 2.06
CA GLU A 155 -4.49 -2.68 1.60
C GLU A 155 -4.82 -3.61 2.77
N SER A 156 -3.93 -3.72 3.76
CA SER A 156 -4.21 -4.50 4.97
C SER A 156 -5.36 -3.92 5.79
N MET A 157 -5.65 -2.62 5.70
CA MET A 157 -6.82 -2.01 6.34
C MET A 157 -8.11 -2.47 5.66
N HIS A 158 -8.15 -2.47 4.33
CA HIS A 158 -9.30 -2.96 3.56
C HIS A 158 -9.65 -4.40 3.94
N TRP A 159 -8.68 -5.31 3.97
CA TRP A 159 -8.95 -6.69 4.41
C TRP A 159 -9.56 -6.79 5.81
N ILE A 160 -9.13 -5.94 6.76
CA ILE A 160 -9.72 -5.92 8.11
C ILE A 160 -11.15 -5.38 8.07
N LEU A 161 -11.44 -4.37 7.25
CA LEU A 161 -12.79 -3.86 7.08
C LEU A 161 -13.70 -4.95 6.48
N ASP A 162 -13.24 -5.62 5.43
CA ASP A 162 -13.99 -6.67 4.73
C ASP A 162 -14.29 -7.85 5.67
N VAL A 163 -13.26 -8.38 6.34
CA VAL A 163 -13.38 -9.62 7.13
C VAL A 163 -13.82 -9.36 8.56
N SER A 164 -13.18 -8.41 9.26
CA SER A 164 -13.44 -8.18 10.70
C SER A 164 -14.62 -7.23 10.92
N MET A 165 -14.79 -6.21 10.08
CA MET A 165 -15.94 -5.30 10.15
C MET A 165 -17.12 -5.73 9.27
N ARG A 166 -16.97 -6.86 8.55
CA ARG A 166 -17.99 -7.49 7.70
C ARG A 166 -18.55 -6.52 6.65
N GLU A 167 -17.68 -5.72 6.06
CA GLU A 167 -18.06 -4.74 5.04
C GLU A 167 -18.67 -5.41 3.80
N ASP A 168 -18.00 -6.42 3.24
CA ASP A 168 -18.49 -7.18 2.08
C ASP A 168 -19.81 -7.91 2.35
N ALA A 169 -20.04 -8.36 3.58
CA ALA A 169 -21.26 -9.05 3.96
C ALA A 169 -22.43 -8.08 4.24
N CYS A 170 -22.20 -6.77 4.19
CA CYS A 170 -23.20 -5.76 4.50
C CYS A 170 -24.10 -5.50 3.30
N GLN A 171 -25.34 -5.97 3.37
CA GLN A 171 -26.34 -5.81 2.29
C GLN A 171 -27.11 -4.47 2.38
N ILE A 172 -26.51 -3.41 2.94
CA ILE A 172 -27.16 -2.10 3.04
C ILE A 172 -26.85 -1.31 1.77
N TYR A 173 -27.89 -0.96 1.00
CA TYR A 173 -27.77 -0.25 -0.28
C TYR A 173 -28.71 0.97 -0.40
N ARG A 174 -29.39 1.36 0.68
CA ARG A 174 -30.35 2.46 0.66
C ARG A 174 -29.62 3.81 0.74
N GLU A 175 -29.82 4.65 -0.28
CA GLU A 175 -29.32 6.04 -0.31
C GLU A 175 -27.81 6.10 0.07
N ASN A 176 -27.44 7.00 0.97
CA ASN A 176 -26.06 7.18 1.43
C ASN A 176 -25.67 6.24 2.58
N ALA A 177 -26.50 5.25 2.92
CA ALA A 177 -26.27 4.41 4.09
C ALA A 177 -25.00 3.55 3.97
N ALA A 178 -24.67 3.10 2.76
CA ALA A 178 -23.43 2.34 2.51
C ALA A 178 -22.19 3.20 2.78
N GLU A 179 -22.16 4.43 2.26
CA GLU A 179 -21.05 5.38 2.43
C GLU A 179 -20.91 5.84 3.88
N ASN A 180 -22.03 6.20 4.53
CA ASN A 180 -22.04 6.59 5.94
C ASN A 180 -21.51 5.46 6.84
N LEU A 181 -21.93 4.22 6.58
CA LEU A 181 -21.49 3.07 7.36
C LEU A 181 -20.02 2.73 7.11
N ALA A 182 -19.53 2.87 5.88
CA ALA A 182 -18.10 2.73 5.58
C ALA A 182 -17.28 3.75 6.39
N GLY A 183 -17.68 5.03 6.38
CA GLY A 183 -17.05 6.07 7.19
C GLY A 183 -17.01 5.74 8.69
N LEU A 184 -18.13 5.26 9.24
CA LEU A 184 -18.21 4.81 10.64
C LEU A 184 -17.27 3.63 10.93
N ARG A 185 -17.17 2.65 10.03
CA ARG A 185 -16.25 1.52 10.17
C ARG A 185 -14.79 1.97 10.14
N HIS A 186 -14.43 2.86 9.23
CA HIS A 186 -13.09 3.44 9.18
C HIS A 186 -12.73 4.14 10.48
N MET A 187 -13.62 5.00 11.00
CA MET A 187 -13.43 5.66 12.29
C MET A 187 -13.26 4.64 13.41
N ALA A 188 -14.19 3.70 13.56
CA ALA A 188 -14.13 2.67 14.60
C ALA A 188 -12.86 1.83 14.52
N LEU A 189 -12.41 1.44 13.32
CA LEU A 189 -11.17 0.68 13.12
C LEU A 189 -9.94 1.50 13.56
N ASN A 190 -9.89 2.78 13.23
CA ASN A 190 -8.80 3.65 13.64
C ASN A 190 -8.74 3.79 15.16
N MET A 191 -9.89 3.94 15.84
CA MET A 191 -9.94 3.97 17.31
C MET A 191 -9.46 2.64 17.93
N LEU A 192 -9.92 1.51 17.38
CA LEU A 192 -9.49 0.16 17.83
C LEU A 192 -8.00 -0.07 17.64
N ARG A 193 -7.40 0.48 16.58
CA ARG A 193 -5.94 0.43 16.31
C ARG A 193 -5.14 1.37 17.21
N ALA A 194 -5.68 2.54 17.55
CA ALA A 194 -5.04 3.51 18.43
C ALA A 194 -4.95 3.02 19.88
N GLU A 195 -5.91 2.20 20.33
CA GLU A 195 -5.87 1.59 21.66
C GLU A 195 -4.71 0.56 21.76
N PRO A 196 -3.89 0.57 22.83
CA PRO A 196 -2.60 -0.14 22.85
C PRO A 196 -2.66 -1.65 23.13
N THR A 197 -3.80 -2.20 23.59
CA THR A 197 -3.91 -3.62 23.96
C THR A 197 -3.58 -4.54 22.78
N LYS A 198 -2.63 -5.47 22.97
CA LYS A 198 -2.13 -6.38 21.93
C LYS A 198 -3.02 -7.62 21.72
N ILE A 199 -4.28 -7.39 21.33
CA ILE A 199 -5.23 -8.44 20.92
C ILE A 199 -5.79 -8.13 19.53
N SER A 200 -6.40 -9.13 18.88
CA SER A 200 -6.96 -8.93 17.54
C SER A 200 -8.14 -7.96 17.53
N VAL A 201 -8.40 -7.32 16.38
CA VAL A 201 -9.53 -6.40 16.19
C VAL A 201 -10.87 -7.04 16.59
N PRO A 202 -11.21 -8.28 16.16
CA PRO A 202 -12.43 -8.95 16.63
C PRO A 202 -12.51 -9.12 18.15
N MET A 203 -11.37 -9.36 18.81
CA MET A 203 -11.32 -9.51 20.26
C MET A 203 -11.52 -8.17 20.97
N LYS A 204 -10.96 -7.08 20.42
CA LYS A 204 -11.22 -5.72 20.93
C LYS A 204 -12.69 -5.34 20.77
N GLN A 205 -13.30 -5.62 19.62
CA GLN A 205 -14.74 -5.39 19.40
C GLN A 205 -15.57 -6.17 20.43
N LYS A 206 -15.28 -7.46 20.61
CA LYS A 206 -15.95 -8.30 21.62
C LYS A 206 -15.79 -7.72 23.02
N ARG A 207 -14.59 -7.25 23.38
CA ARG A 207 -14.33 -6.64 24.68
C ARG A 207 -15.07 -5.32 24.86
N CYS A 208 -15.16 -4.48 23.83
CA CYS A 208 -15.97 -3.25 23.87
C CYS A 208 -17.45 -3.56 24.15
N MET A 209 -18.00 -4.61 23.51
CA MET A 209 -19.39 -5.03 23.73
C MET A 209 -19.64 -5.58 25.14
N MET A 210 -18.61 -6.15 25.79
CA MET A 210 -18.74 -6.79 27.11
C MET A 210 -18.28 -5.91 28.28
N ASN A 211 -17.52 -4.84 28.02
CA ASN A 211 -16.90 -4.00 29.04
C ASN A 211 -16.96 -2.52 28.61
N PRO A 212 -17.89 -1.72 29.19
CA PRO A 212 -18.00 -0.30 28.90
C PRO A 212 -16.71 0.50 29.19
N GLY A 213 -15.95 0.14 30.22
CA GLY A 213 -14.68 0.79 30.52
C GLY A 213 -13.61 0.56 29.44
N PHE A 214 -13.61 -0.62 28.80
CA PHE A 214 -12.74 -0.85 27.65
C PHE A 214 -13.21 -0.09 26.41
N LEU A 215 -14.52 0.03 26.19
CA LEU A 215 -15.06 0.87 25.12
C LEU A 215 -14.63 2.34 25.31
N GLU A 216 -14.72 2.87 26.53
CA GLU A 216 -14.27 4.22 26.85
C GLU A 216 -12.78 4.42 26.55
N GLN A 217 -11.93 3.45 26.91
CA GLN A 217 -10.50 3.49 26.57
C GLN A 217 -10.26 3.57 25.05
N VAL A 218 -11.00 2.80 24.26
CA VAL A 218 -10.93 2.84 22.79
C VAL A 218 -11.37 4.20 22.24
N LEU A 219 -12.48 4.73 22.72
CA LEU A 219 -12.99 6.03 22.30
C LEU A 219 -11.99 7.16 22.63
N LEU A 220 -11.46 7.17 23.85
CA LEU A 220 -10.46 8.14 24.30
C LEU A 220 -9.18 8.07 23.46
N ALA A 221 -8.70 6.86 23.13
CA ALA A 221 -7.54 6.68 22.26
C ALA A 221 -7.81 7.25 20.85
N GLY A 222 -9.01 7.02 20.32
CA GLY A 222 -9.48 7.57 19.06
C GLY A 222 -9.50 9.10 19.02
N PHE A 223 -10.16 9.73 20.00
CA PHE A 223 -10.30 11.18 20.05
C PHE A 223 -8.95 11.88 20.23
N LYS A 224 -8.03 11.29 21.02
CA LYS A 224 -6.65 11.80 21.15
C LYS A 224 -5.88 11.79 19.83
N LEU A 225 -6.17 10.85 18.92
CA LEU A 225 -5.56 10.82 17.59
C LEU A 225 -6.16 11.91 16.69
N ALA A 226 -7.47 12.13 16.76
CA ALA A 226 -8.16 13.14 15.97
C ALA A 226 -7.77 14.57 16.35
N ALA A 227 -7.54 14.84 17.64
CA ALA A 227 -7.14 16.16 18.15
C ALA A 227 -5.70 16.59 17.78
N LYS A 228 -4.95 15.77 17.03
CA LYS A 228 -3.60 16.09 16.54
C LYS A 228 -3.60 16.76 15.15
N PHE A 229 -4.76 16.91 14.54
CA PHE A 229 -4.99 17.61 13.28
C PHE A 229 -5.77 18.90 13.55
#